data_AF-A0A4C1ZQ58-F1
#
_entry.id   AF-A0A4C1ZQ58-F1
#
_cell.length_a   1.000
_cell.length_b   1.000
_cell.length_c   1.000
_cell.angle_alpha   90.00
_cell.angle_beta   90.00
_cell.angle_gamma   90.00
#
_symmetry.space_group_name_H-M   'P 1'
#
loop_
_entity.id
_entity.type
_entity.pdbx_description
1 polymer ?
#
loop_
_entity_poly.entity_id
_entity_poly.type
_entity_poly.pdbx_seq_one_letter_code
_entity_poly.pdbx_strand_id
1 'polypeptide(L)'
;MKKLIPCPCGRSCGRKLLDYFWCPTVLRLSPANITEWTLPKGKFKFHFHNSAGLIYEIQECIECIDKGLTGSSKMTSEESVLLSKLAETLRAQLGVCDYAIDL
;
A
#
# COMPACT_ATOMS: atom_id res chain seq x y z
N MET A 1 10.06 -15.08 17.27
CA MET A 1 9.16 -15.94 16.46
C MET A 1 7.76 -15.34 16.51
N LYS A 2 7.26 -14.76 15.42
CA LYS A 2 5.88 -14.25 15.37
C LYS A 2 4.96 -15.42 15.04
N LYS A 3 4.22 -15.94 16.02
CA LYS A 3 3.23 -17.00 15.79
C LYS A 3 2.12 -16.44 14.89
N LEU A 4 1.81 -17.12 13.79
CA LEU A 4 0.61 -16.80 13.02
C LEU A 4 -0.62 -16.99 13.95
N ILE A 5 -1.41 -15.93 14.12
CA ILE A 5 -2.68 -15.99 14.84
C ILE A 5 -3.58 -17.01 14.11
N PRO A 6 -4.14 -18.05 14.74
CA PRO A 6 -5.03 -19.03 14.07
C PRO A 6 -6.28 -18.36 13.46
N CYS A 7 -6.86 -18.91 12.39
CA CYS A 7 -8.10 -18.34 11.84
C CYS A 7 -9.24 -18.77 12.75
N PRO A 8 -10.11 -17.86 13.20
CA PRO A 8 -11.32 -18.23 13.94
C PRO A 8 -12.28 -19.10 13.11
N CYS A 9 -12.08 -19.17 11.79
CA CYS A 9 -13.05 -19.64 10.82
C CYS A 9 -13.02 -21.15 10.49
N GLY A 10 -12.06 -21.93 10.99
CA GLY A 10 -11.99 -23.40 10.81
C GLY A 10 -11.85 -23.92 9.36
N ARG A 11 -11.76 -23.04 8.35
CA ARG A 11 -11.57 -23.39 6.93
C ARG A 11 -10.13 -23.14 6.48
N SER A 12 -9.73 -23.72 5.35
CA SER A 12 -8.49 -23.39 4.62
C SER A 12 -8.54 -21.96 4.06
N CYS A 13 -8.68 -20.96 4.93
CA CYS A 13 -8.55 -19.58 4.52
C CYS A 13 -7.08 -19.38 4.10
N GLY A 14 -6.85 -19.15 2.81
CA GLY A 14 -5.55 -18.73 2.31
C GLY A 14 -5.25 -17.34 2.87
N ARG A 15 -4.70 -17.28 4.08
CA ARG A 15 -4.29 -16.00 4.68
C ARG A 15 -3.02 -15.54 4.01
N LYS A 16 -3.20 -14.59 3.10
CA LYS A 16 -2.12 -13.77 2.55
C LYS A 16 -1.66 -12.83 3.67
N LEU A 17 -0.50 -13.10 4.24
CA LEU A 17 0.13 -12.23 5.23
C LEU A 17 1.22 -11.42 4.56
N LEU A 18 1.15 -10.10 4.73
CA LEU A 18 2.18 -9.15 4.29
C LEU A 18 2.94 -8.68 5.53
N ASP A 19 4.26 -8.90 5.55
CA ASP A 19 5.12 -8.30 6.59
C ASP A 19 5.31 -6.81 6.23
N TYR A 20 4.97 -5.90 7.16
CA TYR A 20 4.89 -4.44 6.92
C TYR A 20 3.94 -4.09 5.77
N PHE A 21 2.63 -4.30 5.99
CA PHE A 21 1.56 -4.18 4.99
C PHE A 21 1.64 -2.95 4.05
N TRP A 22 2.08 -1.79 4.54
CA TRP A 22 2.16 -0.55 3.76
C TRP A 22 3.43 -0.43 2.90
N CYS A 23 4.43 -1.27 3.12
CA CYS A 23 5.67 -1.31 2.33
C CYS A 23 6.27 -2.74 2.30
N PRO A 24 5.49 -3.75 1.84
CA PRO A 24 5.84 -5.13 2.07
C PRO A 24 6.93 -5.61 1.12
N THR A 25 7.90 -6.34 1.66
CA THR A 25 8.89 -7.10 0.88
C THR A 25 8.64 -8.61 0.94
N VAL A 26 7.73 -9.05 1.79
CA VAL A 26 7.42 -10.47 2.00
C VAL A 26 5.92 -10.70 1.93
N LEU A 27 5.51 -11.63 1.05
CA LEU A 27 4.15 -12.15 0.93
C LEU A 27 4.14 -13.62 1.34
N ARG A 28 3.34 -13.96 2.34
CA ARG A 28 3.14 -15.35 2.80
C ARG A 28 1.74 -15.80 2.45
N LEU A 29 1.59 -16.69 1.48
CA LEU A 29 0.29 -17.25 1.06
C LEU A 29 -0.09 -18.49 1.87
N SER A 30 0.92 -19.22 2.33
CA SER A 30 0.81 -20.36 3.25
C SER A 30 2.12 -20.50 4.04
N PRO A 31 2.20 -21.36 5.07
CA PRO A 31 3.47 -21.62 5.76
C PRO A 31 4.60 -22.09 4.84
N ALA A 32 4.28 -22.72 3.71
CA ALA A 32 5.24 -23.23 2.73
C ALA A 32 5.42 -22.31 1.51
N ASN A 33 4.52 -21.33 1.29
CA ASN A 33 4.55 -20.46 0.12
C ASN A 33 4.80 -19.01 0.55
N ILE A 34 6.07 -18.63 0.46
CA ILE A 34 6.59 -17.32 0.84
C ILE A 34 7.32 -16.75 -0.37
N THR A 35 6.95 -15.54 -0.78
CA THR A 35 7.66 -14.76 -1.79
C THR A 35 8.31 -13.56 -1.12
N GLU A 36 9.58 -13.34 -1.40
CA GLU A 36 10.35 -12.21 -0.89
C GLU A 36 10.99 -11.45 -2.05
N TRP A 37 10.90 -10.12 -2.01
CA TRP A 37 11.48 -9.22 -2.99
C TRP A 37 12.56 -8.36 -2.35
N THR A 38 13.69 -8.22 -3.03
CA THR A 38 14.75 -7.31 -2.60
C THR A 38 14.41 -5.87 -3.01
N LEU A 39 14.76 -4.92 -2.15
CA LEU A 39 14.61 -3.51 -2.48
C LEU A 39 15.83 -2.99 -3.24
N PRO A 40 15.65 -2.00 -4.13
CA PRO A 40 16.77 -1.33 -4.78
C PRO A 40 17.68 -0.66 -3.76
N LYS A 41 18.97 -0.55 -4.08
CA LYS A 41 19.94 0.10 -3.20
C LYS A 41 19.92 1.60 -3.44
N GLY A 42 19.64 2.38 -2.40
CA GLY A 42 19.80 3.83 -2.41
C GLY A 42 21.23 4.25 -2.08
N LYS A 43 21.65 5.41 -2.60
CA LYS A 43 22.94 6.03 -2.24
C LYS A 43 22.96 6.58 -0.81
N PHE A 44 21.77 6.92 -0.29
CA PHE A 44 21.60 7.56 1.00
C PHE A 44 20.82 6.66 1.96
N LYS A 45 20.94 6.95 3.25
CA LYS A 45 20.15 6.31 4.28
C LYS A 45 18.71 6.85 4.21
N PHE A 46 17.74 5.94 4.16
CA PHE A 46 16.34 6.30 4.24
C PHE A 46 15.90 6.49 5.69
N HIS A 47 14.96 7.43 5.91
CA HIS A 47 14.41 7.69 7.23
C HIS A 47 13.37 6.64 7.63
N PHE A 48 12.45 6.29 6.72
CA PHE A 48 11.40 5.32 6.98
C PHE A 48 11.78 3.92 6.50
N HIS A 49 11.16 2.91 7.10
CA HIS A 49 11.37 1.52 6.74
C HIS A 49 10.98 1.28 5.28
N ASN A 50 11.81 0.53 4.55
CA ASN A 50 11.57 0.14 3.15
C ASN A 50 11.34 1.29 2.15
N SER A 51 11.70 2.54 2.46
CA SER A 51 11.48 3.68 1.54
C SER A 51 12.22 3.57 0.21
N ALA A 52 13.23 2.70 0.11
CA ALA A 52 13.83 2.36 -1.17
C ALA A 52 12.81 1.85 -2.20
N GLY A 53 11.67 1.30 -1.75
CA GLY A 53 10.57 0.86 -2.61
C GLY A 53 9.79 1.98 -3.29
N LEU A 54 9.90 3.23 -2.85
CA LEU A 54 9.24 4.38 -3.50
C LEU A 54 9.69 4.58 -4.96
N ILE A 55 10.84 4.02 -5.33
CA ILE A 55 11.31 4.02 -6.73
C ILE A 55 10.34 3.29 -7.67
N TYR A 56 9.55 2.33 -7.18
CA TYR A 56 8.55 1.64 -8.00
C TYR A 56 7.41 2.58 -8.41
N GLU A 57 7.00 3.48 -7.51
CA GLU A 57 5.99 4.51 -7.80
C GLU A 57 6.55 5.56 -8.77
N ILE A 58 7.81 5.98 -8.57
CA ILE A 58 8.50 6.89 -9.50
C ILE A 58 8.62 6.28 -10.90
N GLN A 59 8.97 5.00 -10.99
CA GLN A 59 9.09 4.29 -12.27
C GLN A 59 7.74 4.23 -13.00
N GLU A 60 6.65 3.96 -12.28
CA GLU A 60 5.30 4.00 -12.86
C GLU A 60 4.96 5.38 -13.42
N CYS A 61 5.29 6.46 -12.69
CA CYS A 61 5.08 7.82 -13.17
C CYS A 61 5.86 8.11 -14.46
N ILE A 62 7.14 7.71 -14.51
CA ILE A 62 7.97 7.86 -15.72
C ILE A 62 7.33 7.11 -16.89
N GLU A 63 6.95 5.86 -16.69
CA GLU A 63 6.31 5.05 -17.74
C GLU A 63 4.98 5.65 -18.25
N CYS A 64 4.20 6.28 -17.38
CA CYS A 64 2.97 6.96 -17.77
C CYS A 64 3.27 8.20 -18.62
N ILE A 65 4.24 9.03 -18.19
CA ILE A 65 4.66 10.24 -18.90
C ILE A 65 5.21 9.90 -20.28
N ASP A 66 6.06 8.87 -20.37
CA ASP A 66 6.66 8.42 -21.62
C ASP A 66 5.59 7.94 -22.63
N LYS A 67 4.45 7.43 -22.13
CA LYS A 67 3.29 7.03 -22.94
C LYS A 67 2.32 8.18 -23.23
N GLY A 68 2.61 9.40 -22.75
CA GLY A 68 1.72 10.56 -22.90
C GLY A 68 0.43 10.47 -22.08
N LEU A 69 0.40 9.67 -21.01
CA LEU A 69 -0.74 9.53 -20.12
C LEU A 69 -0.73 10.62 -19.05
N THR A 70 -1.92 11.05 -18.61
CA THR A 70 -2.08 12.06 -17.55
C THR A 70 -2.19 11.45 -16.14
N GLY A 71 -2.17 10.13 -16.02
CA GLY A 71 -2.27 9.41 -14.74
C GLY A 71 -2.00 7.91 -14.90
N SER A 72 -1.82 7.21 -13.78
CA SER A 72 -1.63 5.76 -13.77
C SER A 72 -2.95 5.02 -13.78
N SER A 73 -3.02 3.90 -14.51
CA SER A 73 -4.15 2.99 -14.45
C SER A 73 -4.16 2.11 -13.19
N LYS A 74 -3.08 2.10 -12.41
CA LYS A 74 -2.97 1.37 -11.13
C LYS A 74 -3.59 2.13 -9.95
N MET A 75 -3.80 3.43 -10.12
CA MET A 75 -4.43 4.32 -9.14
C MET A 75 -5.11 5.45 -9.92
N THR A 76 -6.38 5.28 -10.27
CA THR A 76 -7.08 6.27 -11.09
C THR A 76 -7.43 7.52 -10.29
N SER A 77 -7.80 8.59 -11.01
CA SER A 77 -8.28 9.81 -10.37
C SER A 77 -9.58 9.55 -9.60
N GLU A 78 -10.47 8.74 -10.16
CA GLU A 78 -11.75 8.37 -9.54
C GLU A 78 -11.54 7.56 -8.26
N GLU A 79 -10.59 6.61 -8.26
CA GLU A 79 -10.21 5.84 -7.06
C GLU A 79 -9.61 6.75 -5.98
N SER A 80 -8.77 7.70 -6.37
CA SER A 80 -8.18 8.69 -5.45
C SER A 80 -9.24 9.56 -4.79
N VAL A 81 -10.22 10.05 -5.56
CA VAL A 81 -11.37 10.81 -5.04
C VAL A 81 -12.22 9.95 -4.12
N LEU A 82 -12.49 8.70 -4.49
CA LEU A 82 -13.27 7.76 -3.69
C LEU A 82 -12.63 7.51 -2.32
N LEU A 83 -11.33 7.20 -2.29
CA LEU A 83 -10.59 6.98 -1.06
C LEU A 83 -10.55 8.23 -0.18
N SER A 84 -10.39 9.41 -0.79
CA SER A 84 -10.40 10.69 -0.07
C SER A 84 -11.76 10.95 0.59
N LYS A 85 -12.87 10.74 -0.14
CA LYS A 85 -14.23 10.87 0.41
C LYS A 85 -14.54 9.86 1.50
N LEU A 86 -14.03 8.63 1.36
CA LEU A 86 -14.18 7.59 2.38
C LEU A 86 -13.45 7.98 3.66
N ALA A 87 -12.19 8.43 3.55
CA ALA A 87 -11.42 8.90 4.68
C ALA A 87 -12.11 10.08 5.38
N GLU A 88 -12.64 11.03 4.62
CA GLU A 88 -13.38 12.17 5.16
C GLU A 88 -14.65 11.75 5.88
N THR A 89 -15.44 10.83 5.29
CA THR A 89 -16.66 10.30 5.92
C THR A 89 -16.34 9.65 7.27
N LEU A 90 -15.25 8.88 7.36
CA LEU A 90 -14.83 8.24 8.61
C LEU A 90 -14.37 9.26 9.66
N ARG A 91 -13.66 10.33 9.25
CA ARG A 91 -13.25 11.42 10.14
C ARG A 91 -14.48 12.15 10.70
N ALA A 92 -15.42 12.51 9.82
CA ALA A 92 -16.66 13.19 10.19
C ALA A 92 -17.51 12.36 11.16
N GLN A 93 -17.60 11.04 10.96
CA GLN A 93 -18.29 10.12 11.88
C GLN A 93 -17.69 10.11 13.30
N LEU A 94 -16.41 10.42 13.43
CA LEU A 94 -15.71 10.54 14.71
C LEU A 94 -15.75 11.96 15.29
N GLY A 95 -16.48 12.89 14.65
CA GLY A 95 -16.50 14.31 15.03
C GLY A 95 -15.20 15.05 14.74
N VAL A 96 -14.31 14.47 13.94
CA VAL A 96 -13.10 15.13 13.46
C VAL A 96 -13.50 15.93 12.22
N CYS A 97 -14.01 17.13 12.45
CA CYS A 97 -14.27 18.09 11.38
C CYS A 97 -12.99 18.91 11.17
N ASP A 98 -12.28 18.64 10.07
CA ASP A 98 -11.24 19.57 9.64
C ASP A 98 -11.94 20.88 9.21
N TYR A 99 -11.39 22.02 9.63
CA TYR A 99 -11.85 23.32 9.15
C TYR A 99 -11.80 23.31 7.61
N ALA A 100 -12.96 23.52 7.00
CA ALA A 100 -13.24 23.70 5.57
C ALA A 100 -12.00 23.61 4.65
N ILE A 101 -11.86 22.46 3.99
CA ILE A 101 -11.22 22.40 2.66
C ILE A 101 -12.36 22.20 1.67
N ASP A 102 -13.28 23.15 1.63
CA ASP A 102 -14.16 23.29 0.48
C ASP A 102 -13.26 23.79 -0.66
N LEU A 103 -12.92 22.90 -1.59
CA LEU A 103 -12.28 23.22 -2.87
C LEU A 103 -13.23 24.03 -3.76
#